data_AF-A0A7Y4SVT9-F1
#
_entry.id   AF-A0A7Y4SVT9-F1
#
_cell.length_a   1.000
_cell.length_b   1.000
_cell.length_c   1.000
_cell.angle_alpha   90.00
_cell.angle_beta   90.00
_cell.angle_gamma   90.00
#
_symmetry.space_group_name_H-M   'P 1'
#
loop_
_entity.id
_entity.type
_entity.pdbx_description
1 polymer ?
#
loop_
_entity_poly.entity_id
_entity_poly.type
_entity_poly.pdbx_seq_one_letter_code
_entity_poly.pdbx_strand_id
1 'polypeptide(L)' 'LELLGRYHAQGMTLLVVTHDLAVARRAQRVLLLEDGRIKRRLASADLEGALSLLEGAKP' A
#
# COMPACT_ATOMS: atom_id res chain seq x y z
N LEU A 1 -11.37 -8.40 -3.56
CA LEU A 1 -10.31 -8.67 -2.56
C LEU A 1 -10.73 -9.60 -1.42
N GLU A 2 -11.99 -10.06 -1.40
CA GLU A 2 -12.50 -10.88 -0.30
C GLU A 2 -11.77 -12.22 -0.13
N LEU A 3 -11.46 -12.91 -1.23
CA LEU A 3 -10.71 -14.18 -1.21
C LEU A 3 -9.31 -14.02 -0.59
N LEU A 4 -8.56 -12.99 -1.01
CA LEU A 4 -7.23 -12.71 -0.47
C LEU A 4 -7.30 -12.32 1.02
N GLY A 5 -8.33 -11.57 1.42
CA GLY A 5 -8.59 -11.27 2.83
C GLY A 5 -8.80 -12.52 3.68
N ARG A 6 -9.52 -13.53 3.16
CA ARG A 6 -9.74 -14.81 3.87
C ARG A 6 -8.43 -15.57 4.10
N TYR A 7 -7.57 -15.69 3.08
CA TYR A 7 -6.28 -16.36 3.26
C TYR A 7 -5.37 -15.62 4.23
N HIS A 8 -5.36 -14.29 4.19
CA HIS A 8 -4.62 -13.51 5.17
C HIS A 8 -5.11 -13.76 6.60
N ALA A 9 -6.43 -13.80 6.81
CA ALA A 9 -7.03 -14.12 8.11
C ALA A 9 -6.72 -15.55 8.58
N GLN A 10 -6.42 -16.47 7.67
CA GLN A 10 -5.95 -17.83 7.97
C GLN A 10 -4.45 -17.91 8.28
N GLY A 11 -3.74 -16.78 8.36
CA GLY A 11 -2.32 -16.70 8.69
C GLY A 11 -1.39 -16.69 7.48
N MET A 12 -1.92 -16.64 6.24
CA MET A 12 -1.09 -16.49 5.05
C MET A 12 -0.46 -15.10 5.00
N THR A 13 0.85 -15.04 4.76
CA THR A 13 1.52 -13.79 4.43
C THR A 13 1.32 -13.46 2.96
N LEU A 14 0.76 -12.30 2.66
CA LEU A 14 0.51 -11.84 1.30
C LEU A 14 1.36 -10.61 0.98
N LEU A 15 2.01 -10.63 -0.17
CA LEU A 15 2.63 -9.46 -0.80
C LEU A 15 1.88 -9.14 -2.09
N VAL A 16 1.29 -7.95 -2.17
CA VAL A 16 0.53 -7.50 -3.33
C VAL A 16 1.23 -6.27 -3.90
N VAL A 17 1.55 -6.30 -5.20
CA VAL A 17 2.08 -5.16 -5.95
C VAL A 17 0.94 -4.59 -6.78
N THR A 18 0.63 -3.31 -6.59
CA THR A 18 -0.49 -2.65 -7.26
C THR A 18 -0.24 -1.15 -7.38
N HIS A 19 -0.85 -0.55 -8.39
CA HIS A 19 -0.96 0.90 -8.58
C HIS A 19 -2.36 1.41 -8.19
N ASP A 20 -3.29 0.53 -7.81
CA ASP A 20 -4.62 0.89 -7.35
C ASP A 20 -4.61 1.14 -5.83
N LEU A 21 -4.91 2.38 -5.45
CA LEU A 21 -4.99 2.80 -4.06
C LEU A 21 -6.10 2.10 -3.27
N ALA A 22 -7.22 1.72 -3.90
CA ALA A 22 -8.29 1.00 -3.24
C ALA A 22 -7.85 -0.42 -2.82
N VAL A 23 -6.91 -1.01 -3.55
CA VAL A 23 -6.27 -2.28 -3.18
C VAL A 23 -5.27 -2.05 -2.04
N ALA A 24 -4.41 -1.04 -2.16
CA ALA A 24 -3.40 -0.72 -1.15
C ALA A 24 -4.02 -0.39 0.23
N ARG A 25 -5.16 0.32 0.26
CA ARG A 25 -5.89 0.66 1.50
C ARG A 25 -6.34 -0.56 2.31
N ARG A 26 -6.54 -1.72 1.66
CA ARG A 26 -6.96 -2.96 2.33
C ARG A 26 -5.81 -3.73 2.95
N ALA A 27 -4.56 -3.35 2.67
CA ALA A 27 -3.40 -3.97 3.31
C ALA A 27 -3.22 -3.47 4.75
N GLN A 28 -2.46 -4.20 5.57
CA GLN A 28 -2.03 -3.72 6.89
C GLN A 28 -0.81 -2.79 6.80
N ARG A 29 0.03 -2.99 5.77
CA ARG A 29 1.27 -2.26 5.52
C ARG A 29 1.35 -1.93 4.05
N VAL A 30 1.83 -0.73 3.74
CA VAL A 30 2.03 -0.25 2.37
C VAL A 30 3.47 0.21 2.21
N LEU A 31 4.13 -0.27 1.16
CA LEU A 31 5.46 0.14 0.77
C LEU A 31 5.36 0.93 -0.54
N LEU A 32 5.85 2.16 -0.54
CA LEU A 32 5.97 2.94 -1.76
C LEU A 32 7.34 2.70 -2.37
N LEU A 33 7.36 2.19 -3.60
CA LEU A 33 8.56 2.02 -4.39
C LEU A 33 8.62 3.09 -5.49
N GLU A 34 9.79 3.70 -5.63
CA GLU A 34 10.11 4.68 -6.66
C GLU A 34 11.61 4.56 -6.98
N ASP A 35 11.97 4.57 -8.26
CA ASP A 35 13.36 4.45 -8.73
C ASP A 35 14.14 3.29 -8.10
N GLY A 36 13.47 2.13 -8.00
CA GLY A 36 14.05 0.91 -7.42
C GLY A 36 14.32 0.98 -5.91
N ARG A 37 13.81 2.00 -5.20
CA ARG A 37 14.00 2.19 -3.76
C ARG A 37 12.67 2.28 -3.02
N ILE A 38 12.65 1.76 -1.79
CA ILE A 38 11.52 1.97 -0.88
C ILE A 38 11.62 3.40 -0.33
N LYS A 39 10.76 4.29 -0.82
CA LYS A 39 10.72 5.69 -0.36
C LYS A 39 9.98 5.82 0.96
N ARG A 40 8.91 5.03 1.16
CA ARG A 40 8.06 5.11 2.35
C ARG A 40 7.59 3.74 2.81
N ARG A 41 7.40 3.62 4.12
CA ARG A 41 6.76 2.49 4.80
C ARG A 41 5.62 3.08 5.61
N LEU A 42 4.39 2.66 5.32
CA LEU A 42 3.19 3.28 5.86
C LEU A 42 2.29 2.20 6.46
N ALA A 43 1.58 2.54 7.54
CA ALA A 43 0.34 1.84 7.86
C ALA A 43 -0.72 2.26 6.84
N SER A 44 -1.72 1.41 6.59
CA SER A 44 -2.79 1.74 5.64
C SER A 44 -3.59 2.98 6.02
N ALA A 45 -3.71 3.28 7.31
CA ALA A 45 -4.36 4.49 7.81
C ALA A 45 -3.67 5.79 7.37
N ASP A 46 -2.35 5.76 7.13
CA ASP A 46 -1.56 6.94 6.80
C ASP A 46 -1.43 7.17 5.27
N LEU A 47 -2.01 6.29 4.46
CA LEU A 47 -1.77 6.24 3.02
C LEU A 47 -2.26 7.50 2.29
N GLU A 48 -3.46 8.01 2.61
CA GLU A 48 -4.00 9.21 1.97
C GLU A 48 -3.14 10.45 2.22
N GLY A 49 -2.77 10.68 3.48
CA GLY A 49 -1.93 11.82 3.85
C GLY A 49 -0.53 11.73 3.24
N ALA A 50 -0.01 10.52 3.03
CA ALA A 50 1.28 10.34 2.38
C ALA A 50 1.23 10.62 0.87
N LEU A 51 0.10 10.35 0.19
CA LEU A 51 -0.04 10.55 -1.25
C LEU A 51 -0.27 12.01 -1.62
N SER A 52 -1.04 12.76 -0.82
CA SER A 52 -1.22 14.19 -1.02
C SER A 52 0.11 14.96 -0.96
N LEU A 53 1.06 14.48 -0.14
CA LEU A 53 2.43 15.02 -0.10
C LEU A 53 3.26 14.71 -1.35
N LEU A 54 2.90 13.68 -2.13
CA LEU A 54 3.58 13.29 -3.35
C LEU A 54 2.97 13.96 -4.59
N GLU A 55 1.65 14.14 -4.61
CA GLU A 55 0.93 14.82 -5.69
C GLU A 55 1.34 16.31 -5.79
N GLY A 56 1.69 16.95 -4.67
CA GLY A 56 2.26 18.30 -4.66
C GLY A 56 3.75 18.40 -5.00
N ALA A 57 4.43 17.27 -5.24
CA ALA A 57 5.88 17.20 -5.45
C ALA A 57 6.29 16.83 -6.88
N LYS A 58 5.35 16.74 -7.82
CA LYS A 58 5.64 16.51 -9.24
C LYS A 58 5.61 17.87 -9.99
N PRO A 59 6.67 18.26 -10.70
CA PRO A 59 6.68 19.45 -11.54
C PRO A 59 5.70 19.33 -12.72
#